data_AF-A0A4Y2GSL6-F1
#
_entry.id   AF-A0A4Y2GSL6-F1
#
_cell.length_a   1.000
_cell.length_b   1.000
_cell.length_c   1.000
_cell.angle_alpha   90.00
_cell.angle_beta   90.00
_cell.angle_gamma   90.00
#
_symmetry.space_group_name_H-M   'P 1'
#
loop_
_entity.id
_entity.type
_entity.pdbx_description
1 polymer ?
#
loop_
_entity_poly.entity_id
_entity_poly.type
_entity_poly.pdbx_seq_one_letter_code
_entity_poly.pdbx_strand_id
1 'polypeptide(L)'
;MLSKYCPECTTAKWDLGENCADFSIWYKAHKPECSENYTGSSNGLEVIAAEILWKRSVENCVMRYMSVLSDGDSKTYQGLLEVDVYDDSRNISKEECLNHVAKRLGTGLRNKVKEWRSRCVTNGGRKEEA
;
A
#
# COMPACT_ATOMS: atom_id res chain seq x y z
N MET A 1 -8.75 -11.36 -8.96
CA MET A 1 -8.39 -10.31 -7.98
C MET A 1 -6.89 -10.44 -7.72
N LEU A 2 -6.12 -9.35 -7.75
CA LEU A 2 -4.68 -9.40 -7.50
C LEU A 2 -4.42 -9.63 -6.01
N SER A 3 -3.53 -10.57 -5.68
CA SER A 3 -3.17 -10.85 -4.31
C SER A 3 -1.74 -11.38 -4.18
N LYS A 4 -1.11 -11.02 -3.06
CA LYS A 4 0.17 -11.56 -2.59
C LYS A 4 0.00 -12.65 -1.53
N TYR A 5 -1.24 -13.04 -1.30
CA TYR A 5 -1.61 -13.90 -0.20
C TYR A 5 -2.56 -14.99 -0.69
N CYS A 6 -2.25 -16.20 -0.30
CA CYS A 6 -3.15 -17.35 -0.39
C CYS A 6 -3.22 -18.00 1.00
N PRO A 7 -4.43 -18.13 1.58
CA PRO A 7 -4.61 -18.81 2.87
C PRO A 7 -4.08 -20.25 2.83
N GLU A 8 -4.38 -20.99 1.76
CA GLU A 8 -3.98 -22.38 1.59
C GLU A 8 -2.46 -22.53 1.53
N CYS A 9 -1.77 -21.65 0.80
CA CYS A 9 -0.30 -21.62 0.81
C CYS A 9 0.27 -21.37 2.20
N THR A 10 -0.37 -20.50 2.99
CA THR A 10 0.10 -20.15 4.34
C THR A 10 -0.08 -21.33 5.30
N THR A 11 -1.23 -22.00 5.24
CA THR A 11 -1.49 -23.22 6.02
C THR A 11 -0.55 -24.35 5.61
N ALA A 12 -0.39 -24.60 4.30
CA ALA A 12 0.50 -25.66 3.82
C ALA A 12 1.97 -25.43 4.21
N LYS A 13 2.45 -24.18 4.23
CA LYS A 13 3.79 -23.85 4.73
C LYS A 13 3.96 -24.19 6.20
N TRP A 14 2.92 -23.99 7.00
CA TRP A 14 2.91 -24.32 8.44
C TRP A 14 2.89 -25.83 8.66
N ASP A 15 2.02 -26.55 7.95
CA ASP A 15 1.77 -27.97 8.18
C ASP A 15 2.86 -28.88 7.58
N LEU A 16 3.32 -28.57 6.36
CA LEU A 16 4.29 -29.38 5.62
C LEU A 16 5.74 -28.92 5.80
N GLY A 17 5.93 -27.67 6.25
CA GLY A 17 7.22 -26.99 6.27
C GLY A 17 7.63 -26.48 4.88
N GLU A 18 7.86 -25.17 4.76
CA GLU A 18 8.16 -24.48 3.49
C GLU A 18 9.34 -25.08 2.69
N ASN A 19 10.31 -25.69 3.39
CA ASN A 19 11.52 -26.27 2.77
C ASN A 19 11.43 -27.79 2.55
N CYS A 20 10.26 -28.41 2.79
CA CYS A 20 10.08 -29.85 2.60
C CYS A 20 9.74 -30.19 1.14
N ALA A 21 10.11 -31.41 0.71
CA ALA A 21 9.73 -31.95 -0.59
C ALA A 21 8.20 -32.03 -0.74
N ASP A 22 7.48 -32.34 0.34
CA ASP A 22 6.02 -32.45 0.36
C ASP A 22 5.34 -31.11 0.02
N PHE A 23 5.86 -30.00 0.55
CA PHE A 23 5.36 -28.67 0.21
C PHE A 23 5.57 -28.36 -1.27
N SER A 24 6.72 -28.73 -1.85
CA SER A 24 7.00 -28.50 -3.29
C SER A 24 6.06 -29.29 -4.20
N ILE A 25 5.73 -30.53 -3.84
CA ILE A 25 4.76 -31.36 -4.58
C ILE A 25 3.36 -30.75 -4.48
N TRP A 26 2.93 -30.42 -3.27
CA TRP A 26 1.63 -29.78 -3.02
C TRP A 26 1.50 -28.45 -3.76
N TYR A 27 2.51 -27.57 -3.68
CA TYR A 27 2.48 -26.25 -4.29
C TYR A 27 2.36 -26.32 -5.82
N LYS A 28 3.03 -27.29 -6.47
CA LYS A 28 2.88 -27.51 -7.92
C LYS A 28 1.45 -27.90 -8.30
N ALA A 29 0.78 -28.72 -7.50
CA ALA A 29 -0.60 -29.11 -7.72
C ALA A 29 -1.58 -27.96 -7.43
N HIS A 30 -1.31 -27.15 -6.40
CA HIS A 30 -2.15 -26.01 -6.00
C HIS A 30 -1.99 -24.77 -6.89
N LYS A 31 -0.86 -24.61 -7.58
CA LYS A 31 -0.54 -23.42 -8.39
C LYS A 31 -1.67 -22.91 -9.32
N PRO A 32 -2.47 -23.75 -10.01
CA PRO A 32 -3.58 -23.28 -10.85
C PRO A 32 -4.72 -22.60 -10.08
N GLU A 33 -4.92 -22.95 -8.80
CA GLU A 33 -5.99 -22.44 -7.93
C GLU A 33 -5.45 -21.38 -6.93
N CYS A 34 -4.14 -21.16 -6.95
CA CYS A 34 -3.48 -20.25 -6.04
C CYS A 34 -3.99 -18.81 -6.19
N SER A 35 -4.42 -18.25 -5.06
CA SER A 35 -4.87 -16.86 -4.99
C SER A 35 -3.69 -15.87 -5.03
N GLU A 36 -2.48 -16.30 -4.69
CA GLU A 36 -1.26 -15.48 -4.78
C GLU A 36 -0.79 -15.42 -6.24
N ASN A 37 -1.29 -14.42 -6.96
CA ASN A 37 -1.06 -14.24 -8.39
C ASN A 37 -0.21 -13.00 -8.73
N TYR A 38 0.37 -12.36 -7.71
CA TYR A 38 1.26 -11.22 -7.89
C TYR A 38 2.52 -11.36 -7.02
N THR A 39 3.69 -11.25 -7.65
CA THR A 39 4.99 -11.50 -7.02
C THR A 39 5.82 -10.24 -6.75
N GLY A 40 5.30 -9.04 -7.08
CA GLY A 40 6.00 -7.78 -6.91
C GLY A 40 5.84 -7.15 -5.52
N SER A 41 6.29 -5.90 -5.37
CA SER A 41 6.14 -5.13 -4.13
C SER A 41 4.68 -4.78 -3.84
N SER A 42 4.30 -4.62 -2.57
CA SER A 42 2.93 -4.27 -2.19
C SER A 42 2.48 -2.94 -2.81
N ASN A 43 3.35 -1.92 -2.82
CA ASN A 43 3.07 -0.66 -3.52
C ASN A 43 2.89 -0.86 -5.03
N GLY A 44 3.64 -1.79 -5.65
CA GLY A 44 3.44 -2.12 -7.05
C GLY A 44 2.10 -2.82 -7.30
N LEU A 45 1.60 -3.62 -6.35
CA LEU A 45 0.28 -4.24 -6.45
C LEU A 45 -0.80 -3.16 -6.50
N GLU A 46 -0.69 -2.13 -5.66
CA GLU A 46 -1.63 -1.01 -5.63
C GLU A 46 -1.68 -0.26 -6.97
N VAL A 47 -0.53 -0.01 -7.58
CA VAL A 47 -0.44 0.63 -8.91
C VAL A 47 -1.17 -0.21 -9.97
N ILE A 48 -0.88 -1.51 -10.06
CA ILE A 48 -1.51 -2.38 -11.06
C ILE A 48 -3.01 -2.55 -10.77
N ALA A 49 -3.39 -2.67 -9.50
CA ALA A 49 -4.80 -2.77 -9.11
C ALA A 49 -5.57 -1.50 -9.51
N ALA A 50 -4.99 -0.32 -9.28
CA ALA A 50 -5.58 0.94 -9.72
C ALA A 50 -5.67 1.02 -11.25
N GLU A 51 -4.62 0.66 -11.98
CA GLU A 51 -4.65 0.62 -13.45
C GLU A 51 -5.78 -0.28 -13.99
N ILE A 52 -5.93 -1.49 -13.44
CA ILE A 52 -7.01 -2.41 -13.81
C ILE A 52 -8.38 -1.77 -13.53
N LEU A 53 -8.57 -1.16 -12.35
CA LEU A 53 -9.84 -0.53 -12.00
C LEU A 53 -10.18 0.64 -12.92
N TRP A 54 -9.18 1.48 -13.25
CA TRP A 54 -9.39 2.63 -14.13
C TRP A 54 -9.71 2.20 -15.56
N LYS A 55 -8.98 1.24 -16.14
CA LYS A 55 -9.32 0.70 -17.46
C LYS A 55 -10.73 0.11 -17.49
N ARG A 56 -11.07 -0.69 -16.47
CA ARG A 56 -12.42 -1.28 -16.35
C ARG A 56 -13.53 -0.25 -16.21
N SER A 57 -13.25 0.92 -15.62
CA SER A 57 -14.24 2.00 -15.47
C SER A 57 -14.75 2.49 -16.83
N VAL A 58 -13.86 2.56 -17.83
CA VAL A 58 -14.21 2.92 -19.21
C VAL A 58 -14.84 1.74 -19.92
N GLU A 59 -14.18 0.58 -19.89
CA GLU A 59 -14.56 -0.59 -20.69
C GLU A 59 -15.92 -1.19 -20.29
N ASN A 60 -16.22 -1.22 -18.98
CA ASN A 60 -17.35 -2.01 -18.45
C ASN A 60 -18.39 -1.18 -17.70
N CYS A 61 -18.06 0.04 -17.26
CA CYS A 61 -18.90 0.80 -16.34
C CYS A 61 -19.36 2.16 -16.89
N VAL A 62 -18.76 2.64 -17.99
CA VAL A 62 -19.04 3.96 -18.58
C VAL A 62 -19.00 5.07 -17.51
N MET A 63 -17.95 5.04 -16.67
CA MET A 63 -17.74 6.00 -15.58
C MET A 63 -16.29 6.48 -15.52
N ARG A 64 -16.07 7.63 -14.88
CA ARG A 64 -14.73 8.22 -14.67
C ARG A 64 -14.46 8.44 -13.19
N TYR A 65 -13.30 7.99 -12.73
CA TYR A 65 -12.77 8.38 -11.42
C TYR A 65 -12.16 9.78 -11.50
N MET A 66 -12.50 10.63 -10.53
CA MET A 66 -12.02 12.02 -10.48
C MET A 66 -10.87 12.22 -9.49
N SER A 67 -10.77 11.38 -8.47
CA SER A 67 -9.70 11.46 -7.49
C SER A 67 -9.18 10.08 -7.08
N VAL A 68 -7.94 10.06 -6.61
CA VAL A 68 -7.30 8.89 -6.01
C VAL A 68 -6.86 9.22 -4.60
N LEU A 69 -7.35 8.44 -3.63
CA LEU A 69 -6.95 8.54 -2.23
C LEU A 69 -5.70 7.67 -1.99
N SER A 70 -4.68 8.24 -1.36
CA SER A 70 -3.40 7.55 -1.08
C SER A 70 -2.92 7.77 0.35
N ASP A 71 -2.07 6.86 0.84
CA ASP A 71 -1.52 6.85 2.20
C ASP A 71 -0.14 7.56 2.25
N GLY A 72 0.02 8.69 1.57
CA GLY A 72 1.28 9.44 1.53
C GLY A 72 2.27 9.03 0.42
N ASP A 73 2.09 7.88 -0.23
CA ASP A 73 2.86 7.52 -1.42
C ASP A 73 2.24 8.15 -2.70
N SER A 74 3.08 8.48 -3.67
CA SER A 74 2.62 9.05 -4.95
C SER A 74 2.75 8.08 -6.12
N LYS A 75 3.11 6.82 -5.88
CA LYS A 75 3.43 5.88 -6.98
C LYS A 75 2.18 5.52 -7.76
N THR A 76 1.08 5.24 -7.07
CA THR A 76 -0.22 4.93 -7.70
C THR A 76 -0.73 6.11 -8.52
N TYR A 77 -0.67 7.33 -7.98
CA TYR A 77 -1.05 8.54 -8.71
C TYR A 77 -0.21 8.75 -9.97
N GLN A 78 1.12 8.62 -9.85
CA GLN A 78 2.03 8.75 -10.99
C GLN A 78 1.76 7.69 -12.07
N GLY A 79 1.56 6.44 -11.66
CA GLY A 79 1.20 5.36 -12.59
C GLY A 79 -0.12 5.63 -13.33
N LEU A 80 -1.14 6.16 -12.65
CA LEU A 80 -2.40 6.55 -13.29
C LEU A 80 -2.24 7.68 -14.31
N LEU A 81 -1.38 8.66 -14.04
CA LEU A 81 -1.07 9.73 -15.00
C LEU A 81 -0.34 9.20 -16.23
N GLU A 82 0.51 8.19 -16.07
CA GLU A 82 1.26 7.57 -17.18
C GLU A 82 0.39 6.65 -18.04
N VAL A 83 -0.55 5.93 -17.43
CA VAL A 83 -1.52 5.09 -18.17
C VAL A 83 -2.48 5.95 -18.99
N ASP A 84 -2.79 7.14 -18.51
CA ASP A 84 -3.64 8.15 -19.16
C ASP A 84 -4.98 7.61 -19.72
N VAL A 85 -5.72 6.82 -18.93
CA VAL A 85 -6.93 6.11 -19.38
C VAL A 85 -8.01 7.01 -19.99
N TYR A 86 -8.04 8.30 -19.63
CA TYR A 86 -9.11 9.21 -20.00
C TYR A 86 -8.70 10.27 -21.05
N ASP A 87 -7.49 10.17 -21.63
CA ASP A 87 -6.89 11.17 -22.56
C ASP A 87 -6.86 12.61 -22.00
N ASP A 88 -6.94 12.72 -20.67
CA ASP A 88 -7.06 13.97 -19.92
C ASP A 88 -6.75 13.71 -18.42
N SER A 89 -5.84 12.77 -18.15
CA SER A 89 -5.60 12.31 -16.77
C SER A 89 -4.96 13.37 -15.87
N ARG A 90 -4.52 14.50 -16.43
CA ARG A 90 -4.12 15.69 -15.66
C ARG A 90 -5.25 16.29 -14.81
N ASN A 91 -6.50 15.89 -15.05
CA ASN A 91 -7.65 16.29 -14.23
C ASN A 91 -7.94 15.34 -13.05
N ILE A 92 -7.16 14.27 -12.86
CA ILE A 92 -7.28 13.40 -11.68
C ILE A 92 -6.67 14.12 -10.47
N SER A 93 -7.44 14.25 -9.40
CA SER A 93 -6.99 14.86 -8.14
C SER A 93 -6.35 13.82 -7.22
N LYS A 94 -5.17 14.14 -6.66
CA LYS A 94 -4.56 13.33 -5.61
C LYS A 94 -5.09 13.76 -4.24
N GLU A 95 -5.65 12.81 -3.50
CA GLU A 95 -6.11 13.00 -2.12
C GLU A 95 -5.23 12.22 -1.15
N GLU A 96 -5.11 12.75 0.07
CA GLU A 96 -4.27 12.20 1.13
C GLU A 96 -5.13 11.73 2.30
N CYS A 97 -4.84 10.54 2.81
CA CYS A 97 -5.54 10.00 3.95
C CYS A 97 -5.30 10.85 5.21
N LEU A 98 -6.37 11.40 5.81
CA LEU A 98 -6.28 12.24 7.02
C LEU A 98 -5.58 11.52 8.18
N ASN A 99 -5.85 10.21 8.35
CA ASN A 99 -5.18 9.41 9.36
C ASN A 99 -3.67 9.30 9.09
N HIS A 100 -3.25 9.26 7.83
CA HIS A 100 -1.84 9.29 7.47
C HIS A 100 -1.20 10.63 7.81
N VAL A 101 -1.87 11.72 7.48
CA VAL A 101 -1.41 13.08 7.81
C VAL A 101 -1.19 13.21 9.32
N ALA A 102 -2.15 12.75 10.13
CA ALA A 102 -2.03 12.76 11.58
C ALA A 102 -0.88 11.87 12.09
N LYS A 103 -0.72 10.66 11.55
CA LYS A 103 0.40 9.74 11.90
C LYS A 103 1.76 10.37 11.57
N ARG A 104 1.89 10.98 10.39
CA ARG A 104 3.11 11.63 9.93
C ARG A 104 3.49 12.81 10.82
N LEU A 105 2.50 13.66 11.17
CA LEU A 105 2.69 14.75 12.12
C LEU A 105 3.15 14.22 13.50
N GLY A 106 2.45 13.22 14.04
CA GLY A 106 2.80 12.62 15.33
C GLY A 106 4.21 12.01 15.34
N THR A 107 4.61 11.35 14.25
CA THR A 107 5.97 10.82 14.10
C THR A 107 7.01 11.93 14.03
N GLY A 108 6.73 13.01 13.29
CA GLY A 108 7.60 14.19 13.22
C GLY A 108 7.83 14.81 14.60
N LEU A 109 6.76 15.01 15.38
CA LEU A 109 6.85 15.54 16.75
C LEU A 109 7.66 14.63 17.67
N ARG A 110 7.40 13.31 17.67
CA ARG A 110 8.18 12.36 18.47
C ARG A 110 9.65 12.35 18.08
N ASN A 111 9.96 12.44 16.80
CA ASN A 111 11.34 12.49 16.32
C ASN A 111 12.04 13.77 16.79
N LYS A 112 11.36 14.91 16.79
CA LYS A 112 11.89 16.13 17.39
C LYS A 112 12.13 15.98 18.88
N VAL A 113 11.16 15.48 19.65
CA VAL A 113 11.36 15.24 21.09
C VAL A 113 12.57 14.33 21.34
N LYS A 114 12.75 13.27 20.55
CA LYS A 114 13.93 12.39 20.62
C LYS A 114 15.23 13.14 20.31
N GLU A 115 15.26 13.95 19.25
CA GLU A 115 16.41 14.79 18.87
C GLU A 115 16.83 15.70 20.02
N TRP A 116 15.89 16.43 20.62
CA TRP A 116 16.19 17.34 21.73
C TRP A 116 16.61 16.61 23.01
N ARG A 117 15.98 15.46 23.33
CA ARG A 117 16.41 14.60 24.44
C ARG A 117 17.84 14.11 24.26
N SER A 118 18.26 13.76 23.03
CA SER A 118 19.64 13.33 22.76
C SER A 118 20.67 14.44 22.98
N ARG A 119 20.23 15.70 22.97
CA ARG A 119 21.04 16.89 23.29
C ARG A 119 20.95 17.29 24.76
N CYS A 120 20.33 16.47 25.62
CA CYS A 120 20.07 16.77 27.04
C CYS A 120 19.26 18.06 27.27
N VAL A 121 18.44 18.48 26.30
CA VAL A 121 17.54 19.64 26.42
C VAL A 121 16.11 19.16 26.54
N THR A 122 15.39 19.62 27.57
CA THR A 122 13.96 19.35 27.73
C THR A 122 13.15 20.31 26.87
N ASN A 123 12.41 19.77 25.89
CA ASN A 123 11.47 20.55 25.09
C ASN A 123 10.09 20.47 25.74
N GLY A 124 9.77 21.47 26.57
CA GLY A 124 8.48 21.62 27.23
C GLY A 124 8.51 21.30 28.73
N GLY A 125 8.06 22.29 29.50
CA GLY A 125 7.66 22.23 30.90
C GLY A 125 6.67 23.37 31.12
N ARG A 126 5.58 23.15 31.85
CA ARG A 126 4.69 24.24 32.29
C ARG A 126 5.55 25.15 33.17
N LYS A 127 5.72 26.42 32.79
CA LYS A 127 6.31 27.41 33.71
C LYS A 127 5.40 27.45 34.93
N GLU A 128 5.91 27.10 36.09
CA GLU A 128 5.26 27.49 37.33
C GLU A 128 5.39 29.00 37.41
N GLU A 129 4.26 29.69 37.33
CA GLU A 129 4.18 31.13 37.55
C GLU A 129 4.50 31.35 39.04
N ALA A 130 5.56 32.14 39.30
CA ALA A 130 6.05 32.51 40.63
C ALA A 130 5.20 33.63 41.24
#